data_AF-A0A0J6S0V2-F1
#
_entry.id   AF-A0A0J6S0V2-F1
#
_cell.length_a   1.000
_cell.length_b   1.000
_cell.length_c   1.000
_cell.angle_alpha   90.00
_cell.angle_beta   90.00
_cell.angle_gamma   90.00
#
_symmetry.space_group_name_H-M   'P 1'
#
loop_
_entity.id
_entity.type
_entity.pdbx_description
1 polymer ?
#
loop_
_entity_poly.entity_id
_entity_poly.type
_entity_poly.pdbx_seq_one_letter_code
_entity_poly.pdbx_strand_id
1 'polypeptide(L)'
;MPTLRSLLALAVLAAGAAPALSAEDIVARWQRADAACALPASPLSDQACEDRNRYADALRRQGWCESRATTAYDHWGWQRCAPAATARAMPRRRVRPHA
;
A
#
# COMPACT_ATOMS: atom_id res chain seq x y z
N MET A 1 36.49 -27.73 17.23
CA MET A 1 35.24 -27.90 16.44
C MET A 1 34.39 -26.61 16.40
N PRO A 2 34.86 -25.48 15.87
CA PRO A 2 34.09 -24.22 15.82
C PRO A 2 33.22 -24.03 14.54
N THR A 3 33.40 -24.88 13.53
CA THR A 3 32.75 -24.76 12.20
C THR A 3 31.26 -25.09 12.23
N LEU A 4 30.84 -26.12 12.97
CA LEU A 4 29.41 -26.49 13.10
C LEU A 4 28.58 -25.38 13.75
N ARG A 5 29.14 -24.68 14.74
CA ARG A 5 28.44 -23.61 15.47
C ARG A 5 28.24 -22.37 14.60
N SER A 6 29.20 -22.08 13.72
CA SER A 6 29.10 -20.99 12.73
C SER A 6 28.10 -21.30 11.61
N LEU A 7 28.04 -22.56 11.15
CA LEU A 7 27.06 -23.00 10.14
C LEU A 7 25.62 -22.95 10.68
N LEU A 8 25.42 -23.33 11.95
CA LEU A 8 24.13 -23.23 12.62
C LEU A 8 23.69 -21.76 12.79
N ALA A 9 24.62 -20.87 13.14
CA ALA A 9 24.32 -19.44 13.22
C ALA A 9 23.92 -18.84 11.86
N LEU A 10 24.63 -19.22 10.77
CA LEU A 10 24.26 -18.79 9.41
C LEU A 10 22.89 -19.31 8.98
N ALA A 11 22.55 -20.56 9.32
CA ALA A 11 21.26 -21.15 8.96
C ALA A 11 20.08 -20.47 9.67
N VAL A 12 20.25 -20.05 10.93
CA VAL A 12 19.21 -19.31 11.68
C VAL A 12 19.03 -17.89 11.12
N LEU A 13 20.11 -17.23 10.69
CA LEU A 13 20.05 -15.93 10.01
C LEU A 13 19.33 -16.01 8.65
N ALA A 14 19.50 -17.12 7.92
CA ALA A 14 18.82 -17.33 6.64
C ALA A 14 17.33 -17.70 6.79
N ALA A 15 16.96 -18.39 7.87
CA ALA A 15 15.57 -18.83 8.11
C ALA A 15 14.66 -17.72 8.67
N GLY A 16 15.23 -16.63 9.21
CA GLY A 16 14.46 -15.51 9.78
C GLY A 16 14.06 -14.43 8.76
N ALA A 17 14.60 -14.46 7.55
CA ALA A 17 14.23 -13.53 6.49
C ALA A 17 12.98 -14.04 5.76
N ALA A 18 11.84 -14.07 6.46
CA ALA A 18 10.57 -14.00 5.74
C ALA A 18 10.66 -12.77 4.83
N PRO A 19 10.45 -12.89 3.51
CA PRO A 19 10.57 -11.74 2.62
C PRO A 19 9.62 -10.69 3.18
N ALA A 20 10.17 -9.57 3.65
CA ALA A 20 9.38 -8.41 3.96
C ALA A 20 8.64 -8.09 2.67
N LEU A 21 7.33 -8.41 2.62
CA LEU A 21 6.50 -8.16 1.45
C LEU A 21 6.75 -6.72 1.05
N SER A 22 7.25 -6.52 -0.17
CA SER A 22 7.50 -5.18 -0.67
C SER A 22 6.18 -4.42 -0.65
N ALA A 23 6.23 -3.10 -0.48
CA ALA A 23 5.00 -2.33 -0.44
C ALA A 23 4.20 -2.50 -1.75
N GLU A 24 4.91 -2.65 -2.86
CA GLU A 24 4.40 -2.94 -4.19
C GLU A 24 3.65 -4.29 -4.24
N ASP A 25 4.15 -5.33 -3.56
CA ASP A 25 3.43 -6.60 -3.43
C ASP A 25 2.12 -6.44 -2.66
N ILE A 26 2.13 -5.59 -1.62
CA ILE A 26 0.92 -5.29 -0.84
C ILE A 26 -0.07 -4.50 -1.70
N VAL A 27 0.39 -3.56 -2.54
CA VAL A 27 -0.47 -2.87 -3.52
C VAL A 27 -1.10 -3.87 -4.49
N ALA A 28 -0.33 -4.81 -5.04
CA ALA A 28 -0.86 -5.82 -5.96
C ALA A 28 -1.89 -6.75 -5.28
N ARG A 29 -1.67 -7.11 -4.01
CA ARG A 29 -2.65 -7.88 -3.22
C ARG A 29 -3.90 -7.08 -2.91
N TRP A 30 -3.74 -5.80 -2.56
CA TRP A 30 -4.85 -4.88 -2.35
C TRP A 30 -5.72 -4.74 -3.61
N GLN A 31 -5.13 -4.57 -4.79
CA GLN A 31 -5.88 -4.46 -6.06
C GLN A 31 -6.69 -5.72 -6.36
N ARG A 32 -6.12 -6.91 -6.12
CA ARG A 32 -6.86 -8.17 -6.28
C ARG A 32 -8.02 -8.29 -5.30
N ALA A 33 -7.79 -7.93 -4.03
CA ALA A 33 -8.83 -7.93 -3.02
C ALA A 33 -9.94 -6.90 -3.31
N ASP A 34 -9.57 -5.73 -3.84
CA ASP A 34 -10.51 -4.68 -4.27
C ASP A 34 -11.40 -5.15 -5.42
N ALA A 35 -10.81 -5.74 -6.46
CA ALA A 35 -11.57 -6.31 -7.57
C ALA A 35 -12.51 -7.44 -7.10
N ALA A 36 -12.07 -8.31 -6.18
CA ALA A 36 -12.91 -9.37 -5.63
C ALA A 36 -14.02 -8.84 -4.69
N CYS A 37 -13.74 -7.76 -3.95
CA CYS A 37 -14.72 -7.07 -3.11
C CYS A 37 -15.84 -6.40 -3.93
N ALA A 38 -15.56 -6.02 -5.18
CA ALA A 38 -16.55 -5.44 -6.10
C ALA A 38 -17.51 -6.48 -6.73
N LEU A 39 -17.30 -7.77 -6.49
CA LEU A 39 -18.20 -8.84 -6.95
C LEU A 39 -19.53 -8.83 -6.17
N PRO A 40 -20.59 -9.48 -6.68
CA PRO A 40 -21.84 -9.63 -5.96
C PRO A 40 -21.64 -10.18 -4.53
N ALA A 41 -22.53 -9.77 -3.62
CA ALA A 41 -22.44 -10.12 -2.21
C ALA A 41 -22.42 -11.64 -2.01
N SER A 42 -21.38 -12.12 -1.32
CA SER A 42 -21.14 -13.52 -1.00
C SER A 42 -20.11 -13.58 0.13
N PRO A 43 -20.01 -14.70 0.87
CA PRO A 43 -19.00 -14.85 1.91
C PRO A 43 -17.56 -14.64 1.40
N LEU A 44 -17.31 -14.96 0.12
CA LEU A 44 -16.01 -14.77 -0.50
C LEU A 44 -15.71 -13.29 -0.80
N SER A 45 -16.69 -12.53 -1.29
CA SER A 45 -16.53 -11.08 -1.50
C SER A 45 -16.44 -10.32 -0.17
N ASP A 46 -17.16 -10.76 0.86
CA ASP A 46 -17.04 -10.19 2.22
C ASP A 46 -15.62 -10.36 2.76
N GLN A 47 -15.06 -11.57 2.67
CA GLN A 47 -13.67 -11.83 3.08
C GLN A 47 -12.66 -11.01 2.26
N ALA A 48 -12.89 -10.86 0.95
CA ALA A 48 -12.05 -10.03 0.09
C ALA A 48 -12.09 -8.55 0.50
N CYS A 49 -13.26 -8.05 0.92
CA CYS A 49 -13.38 -6.68 1.44
C CYS A 49 -12.61 -6.48 2.75
N GLU A 50 -12.64 -7.46 3.65
CA GLU A 50 -11.81 -7.42 4.88
C GLU A 50 -10.31 -7.44 4.56
N ASP A 51 -9.89 -8.31 3.64
CA ASP A 51 -8.50 -8.40 3.20
C ASP A 51 -8.03 -7.10 2.54
N ARG A 52 -8.86 -6.49 1.69
CA ARG A 52 -8.64 -5.16 1.11
C ARG A 52 -8.39 -4.12 2.21
N ASN A 53 -9.21 -4.09 3.25
CA ASN A 53 -9.03 -3.17 4.37
C ASN A 53 -7.72 -3.44 5.14
N ARG A 54 -7.40 -4.72 5.38
CA ARG A 54 -6.15 -5.12 6.05
C ARG A 54 -4.91 -4.67 5.27
N TYR A 55 -4.92 -4.82 3.95
CA TYR A 55 -3.83 -4.35 3.09
C TYR A 55 -3.76 -2.83 3.02
N ALA A 56 -4.91 -2.14 2.97
CA ALA A 56 -4.95 -0.68 3.05
C ALA A 56 -4.29 -0.15 4.33
N ASP A 57 -4.56 -0.78 5.47
CA ASP A 57 -3.94 -0.40 6.74
C ASP A 57 -2.45 -0.72 6.79
N ALA A 58 -2.02 -1.83 6.18
CA ALA A 58 -0.61 -2.15 6.05
C ALA A 58 0.13 -1.09 5.21
N LEU A 59 -0.45 -0.66 4.08
CA LEU A 59 0.09 0.38 3.21
C LEU A 59 0.20 1.73 3.93
N ARG A 60 -0.83 2.13 4.68
CA ARG A 60 -0.79 3.35 5.50
C ARG A 60 0.36 3.33 6.51
N ARG A 61 0.56 2.21 7.20
CA ARG A 61 1.69 2.04 8.14
C ARG A 61 3.06 2.13 7.45
N GLN A 62 3.13 1.84 6.16
CA GLN A 62 4.35 1.96 5.35
C GLN A 62 4.51 3.33 4.67
N GLY A 63 3.68 4.32 5.01
CA GLY A 63 3.78 5.67 4.44
C GLY A 63 3.24 5.78 3.01
N TRP A 64 2.33 4.89 2.64
CA TRP A 64 1.56 4.99 1.40
C TRP A 64 0.23 5.68 1.65
N CYS A 65 -0.20 6.45 0.67
CA CYS A 65 -1.42 7.22 0.65
C CYS A 65 -2.30 6.73 -0.50
N GLU A 66 -3.61 6.70 -0.27
CA GLU A 66 -4.58 6.35 -1.28
C GLU A 66 -4.64 7.46 -2.34
N SER A 67 -4.44 7.09 -3.60
CA SER A 67 -4.55 7.96 -4.75
C SER A 67 -5.96 7.85 -5.30
N ARG A 68 -6.77 8.91 -5.19
CA ARG A 68 -8.00 9.00 -5.98
C ARG A 68 -7.63 9.22 -7.43
N ALA A 69 -8.41 8.62 -8.34
CA ALA A 69 -8.35 9.01 -9.74
C ALA A 69 -8.76 10.49 -9.85
N THR A 70 -7.86 11.33 -10.36
CA THR A 70 -8.15 12.76 -10.60
C THR A 70 -8.59 13.01 -12.04
N THR A 71 -8.28 12.08 -12.94
CA THR A 71 -8.69 12.07 -14.34
C THR A 71 -9.40 10.77 -14.71
N ALA A 72 -10.02 10.72 -15.89
CA ALA A 72 -10.63 9.51 -16.43
C ALA A 72 -9.63 8.40 -16.78
N TYR A 73 -8.33 8.72 -16.84
CA TYR A 73 -7.25 7.77 -17.11
C TYR A 73 -6.48 7.38 -15.84
N ASP A 74 -6.77 8.05 -14.72
CA ASP A 74 -6.16 7.69 -13.46
C ASP A 74 -6.90 6.49 -12.87
N HIS A 75 -6.15 5.57 -12.29
CA HIS A 75 -6.72 4.47 -11.53
C HIS A 75 -6.68 4.82 -10.04
N TRP A 76 -7.77 4.48 -9.34
CA TRP A 76 -7.76 4.45 -7.89
C TRP A 76 -6.69 3.45 -7.44
N GLY A 77 -5.88 3.82 -6.45
CA GLY A 77 -4.75 3.00 -6.04
C GLY A 77 -3.95 3.59 -4.89
N TRP A 78 -2.65 3.27 -4.85
CA TRP A 78 -1.77 3.70 -3.77
C TRP A 78 -0.52 4.35 -4.34
N GLN A 79 -0.11 5.45 -3.74
CA GLN A 79 1.13 6.16 -4.05
C GLN A 79 1.89 6.45 -2.76
N ARG A 80 3.20 6.70 -2.85
CA ARG A 80 3.95 7.19 -1.70
C ARG A 80 3.37 8.53 -1.26
N CYS A 81 3.13 8.70 0.04
CA CYS A 81 2.64 9.97 0.55
C CYS A 81 3.63 11.09 0.16
N ALA A 82 3.14 12.14 -0.49
CA ALA A 82 3.97 13.30 -0.78
C ALA A 82 4.46 13.93 0.55
N PRO A 83 5.74 14.31 0.64
CA PRO A 83 6.22 15.03 1.82
C PRO A 83 5.39 16.31 1.98
N ALA A 84 4.95 16.62 3.20
CA ALA A 84 4.02 17.73 3.49
C ALA A 84 4.46 19.12 2.97
N ALA A 85 5.73 19.27 2.57
CA ALA A 85 6.27 20.48 1.96
C ALA A 85 5.65 20.83 0.59
N THR A 86 5.26 19.85 -0.24
CA THR A 86 4.68 20.11 -1.58
C THR A 86 3.18 20.40 -1.55
N ALA A 87 2.45 19.94 -0.54
CA ALA A 87 1.00 20.19 -0.41
C ALA A 87 0.66 21.67 -0.15
N ARG A 88 1.58 22.43 0.46
CA ARG A 88 1.41 23.87 0.72
C ARG A 88 1.74 24.75 -0.49
N ALA A 89 2.37 24.20 -1.53
CA ALA A 89 2.84 24.95 -2.68
C ALA A 89 1.78 25.08 -3.80
N MET A 90 0.54 24.62 -3.59
CA MET A 90 -0.56 24.92 -4.52
C MET A 90 -1.06 26.35 -4.24
N PRO A 91 -0.75 27.35 -5.08
CA PRO A 91 -1.30 28.68 -4.90
C PRO A 91 -2.80 28.59 -5.16
N ARG A 92 -3.60 28.75 -4.10
CA ARG A 92 -5.03 29.05 -4.23
C ARG A 92 -5.14 30.33 -5.05
N ARG A 93 -5.38 30.19 -6.36
CA ARG A 93 -5.66 31.29 -7.29
C ARG A 93 -6.96 31.94 -6.82
N ARG A 94 -6.86 32.94 -5.94
CA ARG A 94 -7.97 33.81 -5.59
C ARG A 94 -8.36 34.56 -6.87
N VAL A 95 -9.45 34.13 -7.49
CA VAL A 95 -10.10 34.91 -8.54
C VAL A 95 -10.67 36.15 -7.86
N ARG A 96 -10.09 37.31 -8.16
CA ARG A 96 -10.54 38.62 -7.68
C ARG A 96 -11.77 39.00 -8.51
N PRO A 97 -12.93 39.27 -7.91
CA PRO A 97 -14.06 39.81 -8.66
C PRO A 97 -13.72 41.25 -9.08
N HIS A 98 -13.80 41.53 -10.38
CA HIS A 98 -13.80 42.90 -10.88
C HIS A 98 -15.19 43.50 -10.67
N ALA A 99 -15.21 44.66 -10.01
CA ALA A 99 -16.35 45.57 -9.94
C ALA A 99 -16.52 46.30 -11.28
#